data_AF-A0A9X6ACM0-F1
#
_entry.id   AF-A0A9X6ACM0-F1
#
_cell.length_a   1.000
_cell.length_b   1.000
_cell.length_c   1.000
_cell.angle_alpha   90.00
_cell.angle_beta   90.00
_cell.angle_gamma   90.00
#
_symmetry.space_group_name_H-M   'P 1'
#
loop_
_entity.id
_entity.type
_entity.pdbx_description
1 polymer ?
#
loop_
_entity_poly.entity_id
_entity_poly.type
_entity_poly.pdbx_seq_one_letter_code
_entity_poly.pdbx_strand_id
1 'polypeptide(L)'
;WQNYAGESTTGHLAVMAGLGVQAFASAAVGICVALALVRGLVRRSTDDLGNFWVDLLRTIFRILVPMAVLGGLILMAGGVIQNLGGGHTFTAVAGGKQTILDGPMGSWEPVKLFTGDGGGVFNANSAHPFENPSAWTNAFEIVLMLLIPTACVRMFGRMIGSLKQSWTLLTVVGILFSLLLAAGTLAQSAHTGTVTQAVGGPYEGTETRFGIPGSTLFGVGATGSADGAANSSYDSFSSLGGGVLLSAMMLGEIAPGGTGSGLYGLIMVVLVAVFIGGLMVGRTPEYLRKRIGYGEMRWVVV
;
A
#
# COMPACT_ATOMS: atom_id res chain seq x y z
N TRP A 1 0.37 -10.78 5.60
CA TRP A 1 -0.23 -12.02 5.06
C TRP A 1 -1.20 -12.60 6.07
N GLN A 2 -2.40 -12.97 5.63
CA GLN A 2 -3.47 -13.46 6.48
C GLN A 2 -3.91 -14.85 6.01
N ASN A 3 -3.58 -15.88 6.77
CA ASN A 3 -3.98 -17.28 6.54
C ASN A 3 -5.05 -17.75 7.53
N TYR A 4 -5.83 -16.81 8.07
CA TYR A 4 -6.82 -17.04 9.10
C TYR A 4 -8.01 -16.11 8.89
N ALA A 5 -9.20 -16.55 9.32
CA ALA A 5 -10.35 -15.66 9.44
C ALA A 5 -10.22 -14.89 10.75
N GLY A 6 -10.13 -13.56 10.68
CA GLY A 6 -9.85 -12.72 11.85
C GLY A 6 -10.95 -12.83 12.89
N GLU A 7 -12.21 -12.81 12.47
CA GLU A 7 -13.38 -12.91 13.33
C GLU A 7 -13.48 -14.21 14.15
N SER A 8 -12.82 -15.29 13.73
CA SER A 8 -12.77 -16.56 14.46
C SER A 8 -11.46 -16.79 15.22
N THR A 9 -10.41 -16.02 14.92
CA THR A 9 -9.03 -16.33 15.33
C THR A 9 -8.42 -15.24 16.19
N THR A 10 -8.69 -13.96 15.89
CA THR A 10 -8.08 -12.81 16.56
C THR A 10 -9.08 -12.13 17.48
N GLY A 11 -8.67 -11.93 18.74
CA GLY A 11 -9.41 -11.09 19.68
C GLY A 11 -9.03 -9.61 19.52
N HIS A 12 -9.84 -8.71 20.08
CA HIS A 12 -9.59 -7.25 20.01
C HIS A 12 -8.19 -6.86 20.52
N LEU A 13 -7.71 -7.51 21.59
CA LEU A 13 -6.37 -7.26 22.13
C LEU A 13 -5.27 -7.60 21.13
N ALA A 14 -5.43 -8.69 20.37
CA ALA A 14 -4.44 -9.09 19.37
C ALA A 14 -4.40 -8.09 18.21
N VAL A 15 -5.54 -7.57 17.78
CA VAL A 15 -5.63 -6.51 16.75
C VAL A 15 -4.97 -5.23 17.26
N MET A 16 -5.33 -4.75 18.44
CA MET A 16 -4.87 -3.45 18.93
C MET A 16 -3.41 -3.45 19.41
N ALA A 17 -3.03 -4.42 20.23
CA ALA A 17 -1.72 -4.45 20.89
C ALA A 17 -0.70 -5.37 20.22
N GLY A 18 -1.14 -6.28 19.35
CA GLY A 18 -0.28 -7.14 18.54
C GLY A 18 -0.07 -6.54 17.15
N LEU A 19 -1.09 -6.65 16.31
CA LEU A 19 -1.03 -6.21 14.91
C LEU A 19 -0.82 -4.70 14.81
N GLY A 20 -1.52 -3.91 15.62
CA GLY A 20 -1.34 -2.46 15.77
C GLY A 20 0.12 -2.05 15.96
N VAL A 21 0.75 -2.59 17.01
CA VAL A 21 2.14 -2.27 17.35
C VAL A 21 3.10 -2.65 16.22
N GLN A 22 2.89 -3.83 15.61
CA GLN A 22 3.72 -4.29 14.49
C GLN A 22 3.56 -3.42 13.25
N ALA A 23 2.34 -3.03 12.87
CA ALA A 23 2.09 -2.18 11.70
C ALA A 23 2.77 -0.81 11.84
N PHE A 24 2.71 -0.18 13.01
CA PHE A 24 3.44 1.07 13.26
C PHE A 24 4.96 0.89 13.21
N ALA A 25 5.47 -0.18 13.84
CA ALA A 25 6.89 -0.44 13.90
C ALA A 25 7.48 -0.78 12.52
N SER A 26 6.82 -1.64 11.75
CA SER A 26 7.26 -2.08 10.42
C SER A 26 7.31 -0.90 9.44
N ALA A 27 6.24 -0.09 9.38
CA ALA A 27 6.19 1.11 8.54
C ALA A 27 7.26 2.13 8.93
N ALA A 28 7.44 2.37 10.24
CA ALA A 28 8.45 3.30 10.72
C ALA A 28 9.86 2.83 10.37
N VAL A 29 10.16 1.53 10.49
CA VAL A 29 11.44 0.95 10.06
C VAL A 29 11.65 1.13 8.56
N GLY A 30 10.64 0.85 7.73
CA GLY A 30 10.71 1.06 6.28
C GLY A 30 11.10 2.49 5.91
N ILE A 31 10.46 3.48 6.55
CA ILE A 31 10.80 4.91 6.39
C ILE A 31 12.21 5.22 6.90
N CYS A 32 12.64 4.64 8.03
CA CYS A 32 13.99 4.85 8.56
C CYS A 32 15.08 4.34 7.62
N VAL A 33 14.89 3.16 7.02
CA VAL A 33 15.81 2.60 6.01
C VAL A 33 15.89 3.52 4.80
N ALA A 34 14.74 4.00 4.31
CA ALA A 34 14.70 4.95 3.22
C ALA A 34 15.43 6.26 3.57
N LEU A 35 15.20 6.83 4.76
CA LEU A 35 15.90 8.02 5.26
C LEU A 35 17.42 7.81 5.33
N ALA A 36 17.86 6.67 5.84
CA ALA A 36 19.27 6.31 5.92
C ALA A 36 19.90 6.24 4.53
N LEU A 37 19.23 5.60 3.55
CA LEU A 37 19.67 5.54 2.17
C LEU A 37 19.78 6.95 1.54
N VAL A 38 18.76 7.79 1.70
CA VAL A 38 18.78 9.16 1.18
C VAL A 38 19.91 9.99 1.81
N ARG A 39 20.13 9.88 3.12
CA ARG A 39 21.26 10.55 3.79
C ARG A 39 22.60 10.02 3.28
N GLY A 40 22.71 8.72 3.07
CA GLY A 40 23.87 8.07 2.47
C GLY A 40 24.16 8.59 1.06
N LEU A 41 23.14 8.93 0.27
CA LEU A 41 23.31 9.55 -1.06
C LEU A 41 23.70 11.04 -0.98
N VAL A 42 23.15 11.79 -0.03
CA VAL A 42 23.35 13.25 0.08
C VAL A 42 24.66 13.62 0.77
N ARG A 43 24.96 12.99 1.91
CA ARG A 43 26.12 13.33 2.74
C ARG A 43 27.43 12.96 2.04
N ARG A 44 28.51 13.66 2.40
CA ARG A 44 29.85 13.51 1.78
C ARG A 44 30.87 13.27 2.87
N SER A 45 31.78 12.32 2.64
CA SER A 45 32.96 12.05 3.49
C SER A 45 32.63 11.86 4.97
N THR A 46 31.58 11.09 5.26
CA THR A 46 31.15 10.76 6.63
C THR A 46 30.57 9.35 6.65
N ASP A 47 30.74 8.69 7.79
CA ASP A 47 30.15 7.42 8.19
C ASP A 47 28.83 7.58 8.97
N ASP A 48 28.44 8.81 9.31
CA ASP A 48 27.20 9.09 10.02
C ASP A 48 25.98 9.14 9.08
N LEU A 49 24.95 8.33 9.40
CA LEU A 49 23.65 8.29 8.71
C LEU A 49 22.51 8.87 9.58
N GLY A 50 22.83 9.42 10.75
CA GLY A 50 21.90 9.92 11.74
C GLY A 50 21.54 8.85 12.79
N ASN A 51 20.50 9.13 13.58
CA ASN A 51 20.11 8.28 14.69
C ASN A 51 18.78 7.56 14.40
N PHE A 52 18.86 6.24 14.28
CA PHE A 52 17.71 5.37 14.01
C PHE A 52 16.56 5.57 15.00
N TRP A 53 16.83 5.62 16.31
CA TRP A 53 15.80 5.76 17.33
C TRP A 53 15.09 7.12 17.25
N VAL A 54 15.81 8.18 16.90
CA VAL A 54 15.22 9.50 16.70
C VAL A 54 14.30 9.50 15.48
N ASP A 55 14.71 8.88 14.38
CA ASP A 55 13.87 8.78 13.18
C ASP A 55 12.64 7.90 13.43
N LEU A 56 12.82 6.77 14.11
CA LEU A 56 11.74 5.85 14.46
C LEU A 56 10.67 6.56 15.31
N LEU A 57 11.07 7.19 16.42
CA LEU A 57 10.15 7.89 17.31
C LEU A 57 9.49 9.08 16.62
N ARG A 58 10.22 9.85 15.81
CA ARG A 58 9.62 10.97 15.06
C ARG A 58 8.62 10.48 14.03
N THR A 59 8.93 9.40 13.31
CA THR A 59 8.04 8.82 12.31
C THR A 59 6.75 8.33 12.97
N ILE A 60 6.86 7.54 14.04
CA ILE A 60 5.69 7.03 14.77
C ILE A 60 4.86 8.20 15.34
N PHE A 61 5.44 9.06 16.17
CA PHE A 61 4.66 10.02 16.94
C PHE A 61 4.29 11.31 16.20
N ARG A 62 5.02 11.69 15.14
CA ARG A 62 4.75 12.95 14.40
C ARG A 62 4.08 12.72 13.05
N ILE A 63 4.09 11.49 12.53
CA ILE A 63 3.52 11.17 11.23
C ILE A 63 2.44 10.10 11.39
N LEU A 64 2.81 8.88 11.77
CA LEU A 64 1.90 7.74 11.72
C LEU A 64 0.75 7.86 12.72
N VAL A 65 1.02 8.20 13.99
CA VAL A 65 -0.02 8.32 15.03
C VAL A 65 -1.02 9.44 14.71
N PRO A 66 -0.60 10.67 14.36
CA PRO A 66 -1.53 11.72 13.91
C PRO A 66 -2.37 11.29 12.70
N MET A 67 -1.75 10.62 11.72
CA MET A 67 -2.46 10.10 10.55
C MET A 67 -3.49 9.04 10.91
N ALA A 68 -3.17 8.12 11.84
CA ALA A 68 -4.10 7.11 12.32
C ALA A 68 -5.31 7.73 13.02
N VAL A 69 -5.10 8.73 13.88
CA VAL A 69 -6.20 9.43 14.55
C VAL A 69 -7.09 10.14 13.54
N LEU A 70 -6.51 10.91 12.61
CA LEU A 70 -7.28 11.66 11.62
C LEU A 70 -8.00 10.72 10.64
N GLY A 71 -7.29 9.72 10.10
CA GLY A 71 -7.86 8.74 9.19
C GLY A 71 -8.97 7.93 9.84
N GLY A 72 -8.79 7.52 11.09
CA GLY A 72 -9.79 6.78 11.84
C GLY A 72 -11.03 7.61 12.13
N LEU A 73 -10.89 8.89 12.50
CA LEU A 73 -12.03 9.79 12.68
C LEU A 73 -12.82 9.99 11.38
N ILE A 74 -12.13 10.13 10.25
CA ILE A 74 -12.78 10.26 8.93
C ILE A 74 -13.52 8.98 8.55
N LEU A 75 -12.89 7.81 8.72
CA LEU A 75 -13.50 6.53 8.40
C LEU A 75 -14.68 6.20 9.32
N MET A 76 -14.58 6.50 10.62
CA MET A 76 -15.71 6.37 11.56
C MET A 76 -16.87 7.30 11.18
N ALA A 77 -16.59 8.53 10.73
CA ALA A 77 -17.61 9.42 10.20
C ALA A 77 -18.27 8.86 8.91
N GLY A 78 -17.57 7.99 8.17
CA GLY A 78 -18.10 7.25 7.04
C GLY A 78 -18.82 5.95 7.35
N GLY A 79 -18.86 5.54 8.62
CA GLY A 79 -19.58 4.35 9.06
C GLY A 79 -18.69 3.14 9.38
N VAL A 80 -17.36 3.28 9.36
CA VAL A 80 -16.46 2.23 9.88
C VAL A 80 -16.69 2.10 11.37
N ILE A 81 -16.87 0.87 11.84
CA ILE A 81 -17.24 0.64 13.24
C ILE A 81 -16.02 0.78 14.16
N GLN A 82 -16.24 1.28 15.37
CA GLN A 82 -15.22 1.33 16.41
C GLN A 82 -15.85 1.08 17.77
N ASN A 83 -15.66 -0.12 18.31
CA ASN A 83 -16.02 -0.44 19.68
C ASN A 83 -15.22 -1.65 20.21
N LEU A 84 -15.43 -2.01 21.48
CA LEU A 84 -14.85 -3.21 22.11
C LEU A 84 -15.98 -4.15 22.62
N GLY A 85 -17.13 -4.10 21.96
CA GLY A 85 -18.30 -4.92 22.27
C GLY A 85 -18.13 -6.37 21.81
N GLY A 86 -18.79 -7.30 22.51
CA GLY A 86 -18.84 -8.69 22.09
C GLY A 86 -19.75 -8.89 20.87
N GLY A 87 -19.86 -10.14 20.40
CA GLY A 87 -20.79 -10.48 19.33
C GLY A 87 -22.25 -10.21 19.73
N HIS A 88 -22.98 -9.50 18.86
CA HIS A 88 -24.39 -9.18 19.03
C HIS A 88 -25.25 -10.14 18.20
N THR A 89 -26.16 -10.87 18.85
CA THR A 89 -27.09 -11.77 18.16
C THR A 89 -28.39 -11.04 17.84
N PHE A 90 -28.72 -10.98 16.56
CA PHE A 90 -29.95 -10.39 16.04
C PHE A 90 -30.88 -11.46 15.48
N THR A 91 -32.19 -11.25 15.62
CA THR A 91 -33.20 -12.00 14.88
C THR A 91 -33.41 -11.32 13.54
N ALA A 92 -33.05 -11.99 12.45
CA ALA A 92 -33.24 -11.52 11.10
C ALA A 92 -34.74 -11.43 10.77
N VAL A 93 -35.08 -10.54 9.84
CA VAL A 93 -36.47 -10.33 9.38
C VAL A 93 -37.11 -11.63 8.86
N ALA A 94 -36.31 -12.51 8.25
CA ALA A 94 -36.75 -13.83 7.76
C ALA A 94 -36.88 -14.91 8.87
N GLY A 95 -36.64 -14.58 10.15
CA GLY A 95 -36.85 -15.48 11.29
C GLY A 95 -35.63 -16.29 11.75
N GLY A 96 -34.44 -16.09 11.18
CA GLY A 96 -33.17 -16.70 11.64
C GLY A 96 -32.47 -15.89 12.72
N LYS A 97 -31.51 -16.49 13.44
CA LYS A 97 -30.58 -15.76 14.31
C LYS A 97 -29.24 -15.59 13.61
N GLN A 98 -28.68 -14.38 13.66
CA GLN A 98 -27.35 -14.06 13.15
C GLN A 98 -26.56 -13.37 14.26
N THR A 99 -25.32 -13.81 14.48
CA THR A 99 -24.38 -13.09 15.35
C THR A 99 -23.48 -12.23 14.49
N ILE A 100 -23.42 -10.95 14.81
CA ILE A 100 -22.56 -9.96 14.18
C ILE A 100 -21.46 -9.63 15.17
N LEU A 101 -20.21 -9.72 14.71
CA LEU A 101 -19.05 -9.40 15.53
C LEU A 101 -18.67 -7.94 15.29
N ASP A 102 -18.43 -7.24 16.40
CA ASP A 102 -17.95 -5.87 16.38
C ASP A 102 -16.46 -5.82 16.76
N GLY A 103 -15.84 -4.65 16.60
CA GLY A 103 -14.48 -4.45 17.06
C GLY A 103 -13.87 -3.09 16.72
N PRO A 104 -12.55 -2.97 16.87
CA PRO A 104 -11.83 -1.70 16.77
C PRO A 104 -11.38 -1.37 15.33
N MET A 105 -12.27 -1.53 14.33
CA MET A 105 -11.93 -1.33 12.91
C MET A 105 -11.59 0.12 12.60
N GLY A 106 -12.31 1.10 13.15
CA GLY A 106 -12.05 2.53 12.92
C GLY A 106 -10.63 2.98 13.31
N SER A 107 -10.02 2.33 14.30
CA SER A 107 -8.63 2.57 14.68
C SER A 107 -7.61 1.75 13.89
N TRP A 108 -8.03 0.60 13.35
CA TRP A 108 -7.16 -0.34 12.64
C TRP A 108 -7.12 -0.09 11.13
N GLU A 109 -8.27 0.14 10.50
CA GLU A 109 -8.44 0.40 9.08
C GLU A 109 -7.49 1.47 8.53
N PRO A 110 -7.37 2.66 9.13
CA PRO A 110 -6.43 3.64 8.59
C PRO A 110 -5.00 3.15 8.72
N VAL A 111 -4.66 2.50 9.84
CA VAL A 111 -3.31 2.02 10.13
C VAL A 111 -2.89 1.01 9.09
N LYS A 112 -3.66 -0.07 8.90
CA LYS A 112 -3.28 -1.15 7.99
C LYS A 112 -2.96 -0.61 6.58
N LEU A 113 -3.72 0.39 6.12
CA LEU A 113 -3.62 0.96 4.78
C LEU A 113 -2.43 1.90 4.59
N PHE A 114 -2.21 2.89 5.47
CA PHE A 114 -1.07 3.79 5.28
C PHE A 114 0.26 3.11 5.65
N THR A 115 0.25 2.05 6.46
CA THR A 115 1.47 1.32 6.82
C THR A 115 1.95 0.39 5.72
N GLY A 116 1.12 0.05 4.74
CA GLY A 116 1.44 -1.01 3.78
C GLY A 116 1.33 -2.40 4.42
N ASP A 117 0.44 -2.59 5.39
CA ASP A 117 0.22 -3.89 6.05
C ASP A 117 -0.94 -4.66 5.43
N GLY A 118 -2.05 -3.94 5.18
CA GLY A 118 -3.24 -4.42 4.50
C GLY A 118 -4.00 -5.57 5.16
N GLY A 119 -3.64 -6.01 6.38
CA GLY A 119 -4.34 -7.10 7.07
C GLY A 119 -5.71 -6.68 7.61
N GLY A 120 -6.78 -7.40 7.26
CA GLY A 120 -8.13 -7.08 7.72
C GLY A 120 -8.41 -7.52 9.16
N VAL A 121 -9.37 -6.88 9.83
CA VAL A 121 -9.90 -7.46 11.08
C VAL A 121 -10.79 -8.65 10.77
N PHE A 122 -11.54 -8.59 9.68
CA PHE A 122 -12.34 -9.69 9.16
C PHE A 122 -11.60 -10.41 8.03
N ASN A 123 -12.00 -11.65 7.75
CA ASN A 123 -11.48 -12.44 6.63
C ASN A 123 -11.70 -11.73 5.28
N ALA A 124 -12.84 -11.05 5.13
CA ALA A 124 -13.17 -10.29 3.92
C ALA A 124 -12.41 -8.96 3.80
N ASN A 125 -11.62 -8.58 4.82
CA ASN A 125 -10.77 -7.38 4.79
C ASN A 125 -11.55 -6.11 4.40
N SER A 126 -11.00 -5.23 3.58
CA SER A 126 -11.67 -4.01 3.10
C SER A 126 -12.89 -4.30 2.21
N ALA A 127 -13.25 -5.56 1.92
CA ALA A 127 -14.56 -5.87 1.34
C ALA A 127 -15.64 -5.90 2.43
N HIS A 128 -15.29 -6.05 3.70
CA HIS A 128 -16.25 -6.14 4.80
C HIS A 128 -16.97 -4.79 5.03
N PRO A 129 -18.31 -4.73 5.14
CA PRO A 129 -19.07 -3.48 5.36
C PRO A 129 -18.65 -2.66 6.59
N PHE A 130 -18.10 -3.32 7.60
CA PHE A 130 -17.60 -2.64 8.80
C PHE A 130 -16.20 -2.06 8.68
N GLU A 131 -15.42 -2.51 7.69
CA GLU A 131 -14.09 -1.99 7.39
C GLU A 131 -14.18 -0.92 6.30
N ASN A 132 -15.03 -1.10 5.29
CA ASN A 132 -15.22 -0.15 4.18
C ASN A 132 -16.70 -0.02 3.77
N PRO A 133 -17.47 0.87 4.39
CA PRO A 133 -18.93 0.90 4.27
C PRO A 133 -19.45 1.45 2.93
N SER A 134 -18.67 2.26 2.20
CA SER A 134 -19.19 3.04 1.07
C SER A 134 -18.15 3.34 -0.02
N ALA A 135 -18.60 3.77 -1.20
CA ALA A 135 -17.70 4.14 -2.29
C ALA A 135 -16.72 5.26 -1.94
N TRP A 136 -17.12 6.21 -1.08
CA TRP A 136 -16.25 7.32 -0.71
C TRP A 136 -15.21 6.92 0.34
N THR A 137 -15.57 6.04 1.30
CA THR A 137 -14.58 5.46 2.24
C THR A 137 -13.57 4.65 1.47
N ASN A 138 -13.99 3.88 0.47
CA ASN A 138 -13.09 3.16 -0.43
C ASN A 138 -12.10 4.08 -1.17
N ALA A 139 -12.58 5.21 -1.69
CA ALA A 139 -11.70 6.19 -2.31
C ALA A 139 -10.69 6.79 -1.31
N PHE A 140 -11.13 7.03 -0.08
CA PHE A 140 -10.26 7.52 0.99
C PHE A 140 -9.23 6.47 1.43
N GLU A 141 -9.60 5.20 1.52
CA GLU A 141 -8.69 4.08 1.79
C GLU A 141 -7.60 3.96 0.73
N ILE A 142 -7.96 4.10 -0.56
CA ILE A 142 -6.98 4.16 -1.66
C ILE A 142 -6.01 5.33 -1.49
N VAL A 143 -6.49 6.49 -1.05
CA VAL A 143 -5.61 7.62 -0.72
C VAL A 143 -4.66 7.26 0.41
N LEU A 144 -5.13 6.61 1.48
CA LEU A 144 -4.29 6.19 2.61
C LEU A 144 -3.16 5.26 2.16
N MET A 145 -3.45 4.27 1.31
CA MET A 145 -2.44 3.35 0.75
C MET A 145 -1.35 4.07 -0.04
N LEU A 146 -1.73 5.05 -0.86
CA LEU A 146 -0.80 5.72 -1.79
C LEU A 146 -0.08 6.92 -1.18
N LEU A 147 -0.57 7.45 -0.05
CA LEU A 147 -0.12 8.74 0.50
C LEU A 147 1.34 8.71 0.97
N ILE A 148 1.72 7.78 1.85
CA ILE A 148 3.08 7.74 2.39
C ILE A 148 4.11 7.35 1.31
N PRO A 149 3.88 6.32 0.49
CA PRO A 149 4.81 5.96 -0.58
C PRO A 149 5.12 7.13 -1.53
N THR A 150 4.09 7.86 -1.98
CA THR A 150 4.28 9.02 -2.85
C THR A 150 4.95 10.19 -2.12
N ALA A 151 4.61 10.42 -0.84
CA ALA A 151 5.26 11.41 0.01
C ALA A 151 6.75 11.12 0.23
N CYS A 152 7.16 9.86 0.32
CA CYS A 152 8.56 9.45 0.42
C CYS A 152 9.36 9.87 -0.83
N VAL A 153 8.81 9.71 -2.04
CA VAL A 153 9.46 10.21 -3.28
C VAL A 153 9.60 11.73 -3.26
N ARG A 154 8.62 12.44 -2.69
CA ARG A 154 8.67 13.90 -2.50
C ARG A 154 9.70 14.33 -1.45
N MET A 155 9.82 13.56 -0.37
CA MET A 155 10.82 13.72 0.69
C MET A 155 12.23 13.56 0.13
N PHE A 156 12.48 12.55 -0.70
CA PHE A 156 13.75 12.36 -1.39
C PHE A 156 14.21 13.62 -2.12
N GLY A 157 13.34 14.21 -2.95
CA GLY A 157 13.64 15.46 -3.68
C GLY A 157 13.97 16.65 -2.78
N ARG A 158 13.30 16.77 -1.64
CA ARG A 158 13.60 17.80 -0.63
C ARG A 158 15.00 17.60 -0.05
N MET A 159 15.30 16.37 0.36
CA MET A 159 16.55 16.05 1.05
C MET A 159 17.78 16.17 0.14
N ILE A 160 17.66 15.81 -1.14
CA ILE A 160 18.76 15.97 -2.10
C ILE A 160 18.88 17.40 -2.64
N GLY A 161 17.96 18.31 -2.30
CA GLY A 161 17.95 19.69 -2.79
C GLY A 161 17.54 19.86 -4.26
N SER A 162 16.93 18.84 -4.88
CA SER A 162 16.50 18.87 -6.28
C SER A 162 15.09 18.31 -6.44
N LEU A 163 14.12 19.22 -6.54
CA LEU A 163 12.73 18.84 -6.81
C LEU A 163 12.55 18.22 -8.18
N LYS A 164 13.38 18.62 -9.17
CA LYS A 164 13.31 18.07 -10.53
C LYS A 164 13.49 16.55 -10.54
N GLN A 165 14.44 16.03 -9.77
CA GLN A 165 14.67 14.59 -9.62
C GLN A 165 13.46 13.88 -9.01
N SER A 166 12.85 14.45 -7.98
CA SER A 166 11.62 13.89 -7.39
C SER A 166 10.44 13.93 -8.35
N TRP A 167 10.26 15.01 -9.12
CA TRP A 167 9.25 15.06 -10.16
C TRP A 167 9.50 14.01 -11.25
N THR A 168 10.75 13.79 -11.67
CA THR A 168 11.09 12.72 -12.62
C THR A 168 10.67 11.35 -12.09
N LEU A 169 11.01 11.04 -10.82
CA LEU A 169 10.62 9.76 -10.21
C LEU A 169 9.11 9.62 -10.05
N LEU A 170 8.42 10.68 -9.59
CA LEU A 170 6.96 10.70 -9.48
C LEU A 170 6.27 10.52 -10.85
N THR A 171 6.82 11.09 -11.92
CA THR A 171 6.31 10.89 -13.28
C THR A 171 6.47 9.44 -13.71
N VAL A 172 7.63 8.81 -13.46
CA VAL A 172 7.83 7.38 -13.79
C VAL A 172 6.85 6.50 -13.02
N VAL A 173 6.73 6.71 -11.70
CA VAL A 173 5.78 6.01 -10.84
C VAL A 173 4.34 6.21 -11.32
N GLY A 174 3.97 7.45 -11.64
CA GLY A 174 2.63 7.80 -12.13
C GLY A 174 2.30 7.16 -13.47
N ILE A 175 3.26 7.08 -14.40
CA ILE A 175 3.10 6.38 -15.67
C ILE A 175 2.91 4.89 -15.43
N LEU A 176 3.77 4.25 -14.63
CA LEU A 176 3.66 2.81 -14.33
C LEU A 176 2.31 2.48 -13.67
N PHE A 177 1.92 3.24 -12.65
CA PHE A 177 0.63 3.07 -11.99
C PHE A 177 -0.54 3.26 -12.96
N SER A 178 -0.49 4.29 -13.81
CA SER A 178 -1.55 4.56 -14.78
C SER A 178 -1.65 3.46 -15.85
N LEU A 179 -0.52 2.89 -16.29
CA LEU A 179 -0.50 1.78 -17.23
C LEU A 179 -1.09 0.50 -16.60
N LEU A 180 -0.71 0.18 -15.36
CA LEU A 180 -1.30 -0.93 -14.60
C LEU A 180 -2.81 -0.74 -14.41
N LEU A 181 -3.23 0.46 -14.01
CA LEU A 181 -4.64 0.79 -13.82
C LEU A 181 -5.43 0.69 -15.12
N ALA A 182 -4.90 1.24 -16.22
CA ALA A 182 -5.56 1.17 -17.53
C ALA A 182 -5.66 -0.28 -18.01
N ALA A 183 -4.57 -1.05 -17.92
CA ALA A 183 -4.57 -2.46 -18.30
C ALA A 183 -5.55 -3.29 -17.44
N GLY A 184 -5.54 -3.10 -16.12
CA GLY A 184 -6.45 -3.78 -15.21
C GLY A 184 -7.91 -3.41 -15.48
N THR A 185 -8.19 -2.13 -15.74
CA THR A 185 -9.56 -1.67 -16.04
C THR A 185 -10.06 -2.23 -17.36
N LEU A 186 -9.24 -2.23 -18.41
CA LEU A 186 -9.58 -2.83 -19.70
C LEU A 186 -9.81 -4.34 -19.56
N ALA A 187 -8.94 -5.04 -18.82
CA ALA A 187 -9.05 -6.47 -18.60
C ALA A 187 -10.27 -6.86 -17.77
N GLN A 188 -10.61 -6.09 -16.73
CA GLN A 188 -11.74 -6.37 -15.86
C GLN A 188 -13.07 -5.87 -16.45
N SER A 189 -13.04 -4.92 -17.38
CA SER A 189 -14.25 -4.49 -18.10
C SER A 189 -14.57 -5.37 -19.32
N ALA A 190 -13.71 -6.33 -19.66
CA ALA A 190 -13.95 -7.25 -20.76
C ALA A 190 -14.99 -8.31 -20.38
N HIS A 191 -16.06 -8.44 -21.17
CA HIS A 191 -17.13 -9.41 -20.93
C HIS A 191 -16.86 -10.72 -21.67
N THR A 192 -15.88 -11.47 -21.21
CA THR A 192 -15.49 -12.76 -21.82
C THR A 192 -16.18 -13.90 -21.09
N GLY A 193 -17.33 -14.35 -21.63
CA GLY A 193 -18.07 -15.50 -21.09
C GLY A 193 -19.58 -15.30 -21.14
N THR A 194 -20.32 -16.41 -21.18
CA THR A 194 -21.79 -16.39 -21.24
C THR A 194 -22.41 -15.69 -20.04
N VAL A 195 -21.90 -15.96 -18.83
CA VAL A 195 -22.40 -15.35 -17.58
C VAL A 195 -22.08 -13.85 -17.55
N THR A 196 -20.82 -13.46 -17.76
CA THR A 196 -20.42 -12.05 -17.71
C THR A 196 -21.11 -11.19 -18.77
N GLN A 197 -21.46 -11.77 -19.93
CA GLN A 197 -22.28 -11.09 -20.93
C GLN A 197 -23.74 -10.95 -20.48
N ALA A 198 -24.32 -12.00 -19.90
CA ALA A 198 -25.71 -11.99 -19.43
C ALA A 198 -25.93 -10.99 -18.28
N VAL A 199 -24.99 -10.89 -17.34
CA VAL A 199 -25.10 -9.97 -16.19
C VAL A 199 -24.44 -8.61 -16.42
N GLY A 200 -23.83 -8.39 -17.59
CA GLY A 200 -23.24 -7.11 -17.98
C GLY A 200 -21.92 -6.75 -17.30
N GLY A 201 -21.14 -7.73 -16.84
CA GLY A 201 -19.81 -7.55 -16.25
C GLY A 201 -19.31 -8.76 -15.45
N PRO A 202 -17.99 -8.91 -15.22
CA PRO A 202 -17.43 -9.88 -14.28
C PRO A 202 -17.56 -9.37 -12.83
N TYR A 203 -18.76 -9.50 -12.28
CA TYR A 203 -19.07 -9.06 -10.91
C TYR A 203 -18.70 -10.09 -9.82
N GLU A 204 -18.28 -11.29 -10.19
CA GLU A 204 -17.81 -12.30 -9.23
C GLU A 204 -16.67 -11.74 -8.39
N GLY A 205 -16.77 -11.88 -7.06
CA GLY A 205 -15.78 -11.34 -6.13
C GLY A 205 -15.75 -9.81 -5.99
N THR A 206 -16.66 -9.07 -6.63
CA THR A 206 -16.75 -7.61 -6.48
C THR A 206 -17.88 -7.20 -5.55
N GLU A 207 -17.69 -6.10 -4.83
CA GLU A 207 -18.72 -5.50 -4.01
C GLU A 207 -19.56 -4.49 -4.79
N THR A 208 -20.87 -4.55 -4.62
CA THR A 208 -21.82 -3.61 -5.28
C THR A 208 -21.56 -2.15 -4.89
N ARG A 209 -21.01 -1.91 -3.69
CA ARG A 209 -20.60 -0.59 -3.20
C ARG A 209 -19.53 0.08 -4.06
N PHE A 210 -18.63 -0.71 -4.65
CA PHE A 210 -17.44 -0.21 -5.35
C PHE A 210 -17.51 -0.45 -6.87
N GLY A 211 -18.20 -1.53 -7.26
CA GLY A 211 -18.25 -2.01 -8.63
C GLY A 211 -16.87 -2.39 -9.17
N ILE A 212 -16.82 -2.66 -10.48
CA ILE A 212 -15.56 -3.00 -11.16
C ILE A 212 -14.53 -1.86 -11.05
N PRO A 213 -14.85 -0.57 -11.34
CA PRO A 213 -13.85 0.49 -11.30
C PRO A 213 -13.23 0.68 -9.92
N GLY A 214 -14.06 0.67 -8.85
CA GLY A 214 -13.58 0.81 -7.48
C GLY A 214 -12.77 -0.40 -7.00
N SER A 215 -13.14 -1.62 -7.44
CA SER A 215 -12.40 -2.85 -7.13
C SER A 215 -11.05 -2.90 -7.85
N THR A 216 -11.01 -2.54 -9.14
CA THR A 216 -9.78 -2.53 -9.93
C THR A 216 -8.79 -1.47 -9.44
N LEU A 217 -9.26 -0.25 -9.16
CA LEU A 217 -8.40 0.82 -8.65
C LEU A 217 -7.82 0.44 -7.28
N PHE A 218 -8.63 -0.16 -6.41
CA PHE A 218 -8.17 -0.64 -5.10
C PHE A 218 -7.14 -1.76 -5.25
N GLY A 219 -7.39 -2.75 -6.12
CA GLY A 219 -6.45 -3.85 -6.37
C GLY A 219 -5.10 -3.39 -6.91
N VAL A 220 -5.10 -2.51 -7.92
CA VAL A 220 -3.87 -1.93 -8.46
C VAL A 220 -3.18 -1.04 -7.42
N GLY A 221 -3.95 -0.30 -6.62
CA GLY A 221 -3.48 0.44 -5.46
C GLY A 221 -2.72 -0.44 -4.48
N ALA A 222 -3.41 -1.43 -3.92
CA ALA A 222 -2.90 -2.31 -2.87
C ALA A 222 -1.70 -3.13 -3.33
N THR A 223 -1.72 -3.67 -4.55
CA THR A 223 -0.59 -4.46 -5.09
C THR A 223 0.57 -3.60 -5.55
N GLY A 224 0.30 -2.41 -6.11
CA GLY A 224 1.34 -1.46 -6.50
C GLY A 224 2.02 -0.78 -5.31
N SER A 225 1.33 -0.67 -4.18
CA SER A 225 1.84 -0.07 -2.94
C SER A 225 2.28 -1.08 -1.87
N ALA A 226 2.43 -2.36 -2.21
CA ALA A 226 2.80 -3.42 -1.26
C ALA A 226 1.88 -3.54 -0.02
N ASP A 227 0.65 -3.02 -0.09
CA ASP A 227 -0.24 -2.99 1.08
C ASP A 227 -0.90 -4.35 1.28
N GLY A 228 -1.46 -4.91 0.21
CA GLY A 228 -2.11 -6.22 0.27
C GLY A 228 -3.55 -6.22 0.81
N ALA A 229 -4.12 -5.05 1.13
CA ALA A 229 -5.56 -4.95 1.40
C ALA A 229 -6.38 -5.41 0.19
N ALA A 230 -7.57 -5.95 0.45
CA ALA A 230 -8.48 -6.45 -0.57
C ALA A 230 -9.90 -5.99 -0.30
N ASN A 231 -10.48 -5.21 -1.23
CA ASN A 231 -11.89 -4.82 -1.23
C ASN A 231 -12.78 -5.70 -2.13
N SER A 232 -12.15 -6.67 -2.79
CA SER A 232 -12.70 -7.61 -3.74
C SER A 232 -11.82 -8.87 -3.74
N SER A 233 -12.37 -10.00 -4.18
CA SER A 233 -11.60 -11.23 -4.34
C SER A 233 -10.72 -11.13 -5.58
N TYR A 234 -9.41 -10.97 -5.39
CA TYR A 234 -8.45 -10.91 -6.51
C TYR A 234 -8.34 -12.24 -7.26
N ASP A 235 -8.67 -13.37 -6.64
CA ASP A 235 -8.73 -14.68 -7.31
C ASP A 235 -9.91 -14.76 -8.31
N SER A 236 -10.94 -13.92 -8.11
CA SER A 236 -12.10 -13.82 -8.99
C SER A 236 -11.91 -12.78 -10.11
N PHE A 237 -10.76 -12.10 -10.19
CA PHE A 237 -10.48 -11.19 -11.29
C PHE A 237 -10.37 -11.97 -12.61
N SER A 238 -10.60 -11.28 -13.73
CA SER A 238 -10.35 -11.90 -15.05
C SER A 238 -8.88 -12.34 -15.14
N SER A 239 -8.57 -13.33 -15.97
CA SER A 239 -7.20 -13.87 -16.04
C SER A 239 -6.14 -12.79 -16.33
N LEU A 240 -6.48 -11.82 -17.19
CA LEU A 240 -5.62 -10.66 -17.44
C LEU A 240 -5.67 -9.65 -16.29
N GLY A 241 -6.81 -9.44 -15.64
CA GLY A 241 -6.94 -8.59 -14.45
C GLY A 241 -6.04 -9.07 -13.31
N GLY A 242 -6.11 -10.36 -12.96
CA GLY A 242 -5.22 -10.97 -11.97
C GLY A 242 -3.75 -10.93 -12.41
N GLY A 243 -3.47 -11.11 -13.70
CA GLY A 243 -2.13 -10.96 -14.26
C GLY A 243 -1.55 -9.55 -14.08
N VAL A 244 -2.38 -8.51 -14.19
CA VAL A 244 -1.98 -7.11 -13.92
C VAL A 244 -1.63 -6.92 -12.44
N LEU A 245 -2.44 -7.45 -11.52
CA LEU A 245 -2.18 -7.38 -10.08
C LEU A 245 -0.87 -8.09 -9.72
N LEU A 246 -0.64 -9.29 -10.26
CA LEU A 246 0.62 -10.01 -10.09
C LEU A 246 1.80 -9.23 -10.69
N SER A 247 1.63 -8.61 -11.84
CA SER A 247 2.68 -7.80 -12.48
C SER A 247 3.08 -6.61 -11.60
N ALA A 248 2.13 -5.97 -10.91
CA ALA A 248 2.42 -4.88 -9.98
C ALA A 248 3.34 -5.33 -8.84
N MET A 249 3.09 -6.53 -8.28
CA MET A 249 3.94 -7.14 -7.25
C MET A 249 5.31 -7.57 -7.81
N MET A 250 5.33 -8.25 -8.96
CA MET A 250 6.56 -8.77 -9.58
C MET A 250 7.48 -7.67 -10.13
N LEU A 251 6.96 -6.47 -10.39
CA LEU A 251 7.77 -5.29 -10.68
C LEU A 251 8.63 -4.85 -9.47
N GLY A 252 8.43 -5.47 -8.30
CA GLY A 252 9.14 -5.18 -7.07
C GLY A 252 8.48 -4.09 -6.23
N GLU A 253 7.17 -3.86 -6.43
CA GLU A 253 6.39 -2.92 -5.65
C GLU A 253 7.03 -1.51 -5.63
N ILE A 254 7.23 -0.94 -6.82
CA ILE A 254 7.87 0.38 -6.99
C ILE A 254 6.89 1.46 -7.47
N ALA A 255 5.60 1.14 -7.63
CA ALA A 255 4.62 2.02 -8.27
C ALA A 255 3.32 2.16 -7.45
N PRO A 256 3.30 2.96 -6.35
CA PRO A 256 4.41 3.73 -5.76
C PRO A 256 5.26 2.94 -4.76
N GLY A 257 4.87 1.70 -4.46
CA GLY A 257 5.51 0.80 -3.51
C GLY A 257 5.09 0.98 -2.06
N GLY A 258 5.71 0.20 -1.18
CA GLY A 258 5.39 0.22 0.25
C GLY A 258 5.94 1.43 1.01
N THR A 259 5.50 1.56 2.26
CA THR A 259 5.87 2.67 3.14
C THR A 259 7.37 2.66 3.46
N GLY A 260 8.11 3.46 2.69
CA GLY A 260 9.58 3.52 2.69
C GLY A 260 10.23 2.52 1.75
N SER A 261 9.70 1.29 1.66
CA SER A 261 10.24 0.25 0.78
C SER A 261 10.15 0.56 -0.70
N GLY A 262 9.04 1.16 -1.13
CA GLY A 262 8.88 1.62 -2.50
C GLY A 262 9.97 2.61 -2.91
N LEU A 263 10.37 3.52 -2.00
CA LEU A 263 11.40 4.50 -2.30
C LEU A 263 12.78 3.85 -2.44
N TYR A 264 13.20 2.99 -1.51
CA TYR A 264 14.51 2.37 -1.64
C TYR A 264 14.56 1.42 -2.84
N GLY A 265 13.47 0.68 -3.12
CA GLY A 265 13.37 -0.20 -4.29
C GLY A 265 13.46 0.60 -5.60
N LEU A 266 12.73 1.72 -5.68
CA LEU A 266 12.80 2.63 -6.81
C LEU A 266 14.21 3.21 -7.01
N ILE A 267 14.91 3.55 -5.91
CA ILE A 267 16.31 4.01 -5.99
C ILE A 267 17.23 2.90 -6.51
N MET A 268 17.05 1.63 -6.12
CA MET A 268 17.85 0.53 -6.67
C MET A 268 17.68 0.42 -8.19
N VAL A 269 16.44 0.48 -8.68
CA VAL A 269 16.16 0.49 -10.13
C VAL A 269 16.80 1.70 -10.82
N VAL A 270 16.79 2.88 -10.19
CA VAL A 270 17.46 4.09 -10.70
C VAL A 270 18.97 3.89 -10.80
N LEU A 271 19.61 3.26 -9.80
CA LEU A 271 21.04 3.00 -9.83
C LEU A 271 21.42 2.03 -10.96
N VAL A 272 20.61 0.99 -11.21
CA VAL A 272 20.77 0.10 -12.37
C VAL A 272 20.61 0.88 -13.68
N ALA A 273 19.56 1.71 -13.79
CA ALA A 273 19.31 2.51 -15.00
C ALA A 273 20.46 3.50 -15.30
N VAL A 274 20.98 4.17 -14.27
CA VAL A 274 22.15 5.08 -14.39
C VAL A 274 23.40 4.30 -14.78
N PHE A 275 23.59 3.09 -14.24
CA PHE A 275 24.71 2.23 -14.59
C PHE A 275 24.69 1.83 -16.06
N ILE A 276 23.56 1.30 -16.54
CA ILE A 276 23.38 0.93 -17.95
C ILE A 276 23.53 2.17 -18.85
N GLY A 277 22.90 3.28 -18.50
CA GLY A 277 23.01 4.54 -19.25
C GLY A 277 24.44 5.07 -19.35
N GLY A 278 25.21 5.00 -18.26
CA GLY A 278 26.63 5.37 -18.26
C GLY A 278 27.45 4.51 -19.22
N LEU A 279 27.25 3.18 -19.17
CA LEU A 279 27.91 2.24 -20.07
C LEU A 279 27.57 2.49 -21.54
N MET A 280 26.30 2.75 -21.87
CA MET A 280 25.86 3.04 -23.24
C MET A 280 26.49 4.31 -23.83
N VAL A 281 26.78 5.30 -23.00
CA VAL A 281 27.43 6.57 -23.41
C VAL A 281 28.95 6.50 -23.28
N GLY A 282 29.51 5.38 -22.80
CA GLY A 282 30.95 5.20 -22.60
C GLY A 282 31.52 6.06 -21.46
N ARG A 283 30.70 6.43 -20.48
CA ARG A 283 31.10 7.22 -19.31
C ARG A 283 30.95 6.42 -18.03
N THR A 284 31.75 6.77 -17.02
CA THR A 284 31.59 6.19 -15.68
C THR A 284 30.21 6.52 -15.13
N PRO A 285 29.43 5.51 -14.68
CA PRO A 285 28.13 5.74 -14.05
C PRO A 285 28.21 6.66 -12.83
N GLU A 286 27.35 7.67 -12.81
CA GLU A 286 27.33 8.68 -11.75
C GLU A 286 25.89 9.07 -11.42
N TYR A 287 25.51 8.94 -10.16
CA TYR A 287 24.22 9.42 -9.64
C TYR A 287 24.44 10.45 -8.54
N LEU A 288 23.77 11.60 -8.63
CA LEU A 288 23.90 12.70 -7.66
C LEU A 288 25.36 13.08 -7.35
N ARG A 289 26.24 13.12 -8.36
CA ARG A 289 27.67 13.38 -8.19
C ARG A 289 28.45 12.33 -7.39
N LYS A 290 27.92 11.11 -7.27
CA LYS A 290 28.61 9.96 -6.71
C LYS A 290 28.81 8.94 -7.82
N ARG A 291 30.06 8.53 -8.02
CA ARG A 291 30.39 7.44 -8.95
C ARG A 291 29.85 6.14 -8.37
N ILE A 292 29.28 5.31 -9.23
CA ILE A 292 28.78 3.98 -8.87
C ILE A 292 29.84 2.99 -9.32
N GLY A 293 30.53 2.38 -8.35
CA GLY A 293 31.55 1.38 -8.60
C GLY A 293 31.00 -0.05 -8.60
N TYR A 294 31.91 -1.00 -8.75
CA TYR A 294 31.59 -2.43 -8.69
C TYR A 294 31.02 -2.84 -7.33
N GLY A 295 31.56 -2.29 -6.23
CA GLY A 295 31.13 -2.60 -4.87
C GLY A 295 29.68 -2.20 -4.63
N GLU A 296 29.29 -0.99 -5.02
CA GLU A 296 27.91 -0.52 -4.91
C GLU A 296 26.98 -1.33 -5.82
N MET A 297 27.38 -1.58 -7.07
CA MET A 297 26.54 -2.32 -8.02
C MET A 297 26.32 -3.78 -7.58
N ARG A 298 27.30 -4.40 -6.92
CA ARG A 298 27.14 -5.73 -6.33
C ARG A 298 26.01 -5.76 -5.29
N TRP A 299 25.89 -4.74 -4.44
CA TRP A 299 24.81 -4.65 -3.47
C TRP A 299 23.45 -4.30 -4.07
N VAL A 300 23.43 -3.63 -5.23
CA VAL A 300 22.18 -3.26 -5.92
C VAL A 300 21.53 -4.46 -6.64
N VAL A 301 22.35 -5.39 -7.14
CA VAL A 301 21.89 -6.50 -8.00
C VAL A 301 21.70 -7.81 -7.24
N VAL A 302 22.31 -7.95 -6.06
CA VAL A 302 22.17 -9.12 -5.16
C VAL A 302 21.02 -8.91 -4.20
#